data_AF-A0A2W6BG47-F1
#
_entry.id   AF-A0A2W6BG47-F1
#
_cell.length_a   1.000
_cell.length_b   1.000
_cell.length_c   1.000
_cell.angle_alpha   90.00
_cell.angle_beta   90.00
_cell.angle_gamma   90.00
#
_symmetry.space_group_name_H-M   'P 1'
#
loop_
_entity.id
_entity.type
_entity.pdbx_description
1 polymer ?
#
loop_
_entity_poly.entity_id
_entity_poly.type
_entity_poly.pdbx_seq_one_letter_code
_entity_poly.pdbx_strand_id
1 'polypeptide(L)'
;MNEWILAAVVLLIGGAAPLALVCVVSEAMEGVVALSLAGLISTLVLLLLAEGFHRQPFVDLAVALAVMSFIGSVAFIRFLEREL
;
A
#
# COMPACT_ATOMS: atom_id res chain seq x y z
N MET A 1 -18.82 9.48 14.76
CA MET A 1 -17.55 8.87 14.31
C MET A 1 -17.78 8.43 12.88
N ASN A 2 -17.05 8.98 11.91
CA ASN A 2 -17.28 8.66 10.50
C ASN A 2 -16.98 7.18 10.24
N GLU A 3 -17.94 6.46 9.67
CA GLU A 3 -17.84 5.04 9.31
C GLU A 3 -16.62 4.78 8.41
N TRP A 4 -16.29 5.76 7.57
CA TRP A 4 -15.09 5.83 6.73
C TRP A 4 -13.77 5.79 7.50
N ILE A 5 -13.68 6.46 8.65
CA ILE A 5 -12.46 6.45 9.49
C ILE A 5 -12.30 5.09 10.15
N LEU A 6 -13.40 4.48 10.60
CA LEU A 6 -13.37 3.12 11.16
C LEU A 6 -12.91 2.12 10.09
N ALA A 7 -13.46 2.19 8.89
CA ALA A 7 -13.05 1.36 7.77
C ALA A 7 -11.57 1.55 7.40
N ALA A 8 -11.06 2.79 7.40
CA ALA A 8 -9.64 3.06 7.16
C ALA A 8 -8.73 2.43 8.23
N VAL A 9 -9.10 2.52 9.52
CA VAL A 9 -8.35 1.92 10.62
C VAL A 9 -8.35 0.39 10.51
N VAL A 10 -9.50 -0.21 10.21
CA VAL A 10 -9.63 -1.66 10.00
C VAL A 10 -8.77 -2.12 8.84
N LEU A 11 -8.75 -1.39 7.72
CA LEU A 11 -7.93 -1.73 6.55
C LEU A 11 -6.43 -1.58 6.83
N LEU A 12 -6.05 -0.58 7.62
CA LEU A 12 -4.66 -0.32 8.00
C LEU A 12 -4.13 -1.42 8.94
N ILE A 13 -4.89 -1.75 9.99
CA ILE A 13 -4.48 -2.74 10.98
C ILE A 13 -4.64 -4.17 10.43
N GLY A 14 -5.74 -4.46 9.74
CA GLY A 14 -6.04 -5.80 9.22
C GLY A 14 -5.37 -6.13 7.88
N GLY A 15 -5.03 -5.11 7.09
CA GLY A 15 -4.42 -5.29 5.77
C GLY A 15 -2.93 -4.94 5.77
N ALA A 16 -2.57 -3.69 6.07
CA ALA A 16 -1.18 -3.24 5.88
C ALA A 16 -0.20 -3.89 6.88
N ALA A 17 -0.59 -4.08 8.14
CA ALA A 17 0.28 -4.66 9.16
C ALA A 17 0.73 -6.11 8.88
N PRO A 18 -0.17 -7.06 8.55
CA PRO A 18 0.27 -8.41 8.21
C PRO A 18 1.08 -8.44 6.91
N LEU A 19 0.76 -7.61 5.92
CA LEU A 19 1.54 -7.54 4.68
C LEU A 19 2.95 -6.99 4.91
N ALA A 20 3.10 -5.99 5.78
CA ALA A 20 4.41 -5.49 6.18
C ALA A 20 5.24 -6.58 6.90
N LEU A 21 4.59 -7.41 7.71
CA LEU A 21 5.24 -8.55 8.36
C LEU A 21 5.68 -9.61 7.35
N VAL A 22 4.82 -9.96 6.39
CA VAL A 22 5.15 -10.89 5.30
C VAL A 22 6.30 -10.35 4.45
N CYS A 23 6.33 -9.04 4.12
CA CYS A 23 7.46 -8.43 3.41
C CYS A 23 8.82 -8.64 4.11
N VAL A 24 8.85 -8.63 5.43
CA VAL A 24 10.10 -8.75 6.21
C VAL A 24 10.53 -10.22 6.38
N VAL A 25 9.56 -11.14 6.41
CA VAL A 25 9.81 -12.56 6.72
C VAL A 25 9.97 -13.43 5.48
N SER A 26 9.32 -13.09 4.36
CA SER A 26 9.30 -13.90 3.14
C SER A 26 10.53 -13.72 2.25
N GLU A 27 10.74 -14.69 1.35
CA GLU A 27 11.75 -14.64 0.30
C GLU A 27 11.55 -13.44 -0.64
N ALA A 28 12.61 -12.99 -1.32
CA ALA A 28 12.62 -11.74 -2.07
C ALA A 28 11.47 -11.60 -3.09
N MET A 29 11.10 -12.67 -3.79
CA MET A 29 10.01 -12.62 -4.77
C MET A 29 8.64 -12.48 -4.11
N GLU A 30 8.38 -13.24 -3.04
CA GLU A 30 7.15 -13.13 -2.23
C GLU A 30 7.07 -11.78 -1.50
N GLY A 31 8.19 -11.28 -1.00
CA GLY A 31 8.30 -9.98 -0.34
C GLY A 31 7.95 -8.81 -1.26
N VAL A 32 8.33 -8.86 -2.54
CA VAL A 32 7.96 -7.84 -3.54
C VAL A 32 6.46 -7.87 -3.85
N VAL A 33 5.85 -9.06 -3.92
CA VAL A 33 4.39 -9.19 -4.11
C VAL A 33 3.64 -8.64 -2.89
N ALA A 34 4.09 -8.98 -1.68
CA ALA A 34 3.54 -8.43 -0.45
C ALA A 34 3.68 -6.90 -0.39
N LEU A 35 4.80 -6.36 -0.87
CA LEU A 35 5.04 -4.90 -0.88
C LEU A 35 4.11 -4.19 -1.86
N SER A 36 3.89 -4.77 -3.04
CA SER A 36 2.95 -4.23 -4.03
C SER A 36 1.52 -4.20 -3.48
N LEU A 37 1.08 -5.27 -2.81
CA LEU A 37 -0.24 -5.33 -2.18
C LEU A 37 -0.34 -4.34 -1.01
N ALA A 38 0.72 -4.17 -0.21
CA ALA A 38 0.76 -3.19 0.87
C ALA A 38 0.57 -1.76 0.35
N GLY A 39 1.23 -1.38 -0.75
CA GLY A 39 1.06 -0.07 -1.38
C GLY A 39 -0.36 0.18 -1.91
N LEU A 40 -1.02 -0.85 -2.44
CA LEU A 40 -2.42 -0.78 -2.85
C LEU A 40 -3.36 -0.56 -1.66
N ILE A 41 -3.15 -1.30 -0.56
CA ILE A 41 -3.92 -1.12 0.68
C ILE A 41 -3.70 0.28 1.26
N SER A 42 -2.46 0.78 1.29
CA SER A 42 -2.17 2.14 1.75
C SER A 42 -2.83 3.22 0.88
N THR A 43 -2.92 3.00 -0.43
CA THR A 43 -3.65 3.89 -1.35
C THR A 43 -5.13 3.93 -0.99
N LEU A 44 -5.75 2.77 -0.76
CA LEU A 44 -7.16 2.69 -0.35
C LEU A 44 -7.38 3.37 1.00
N VAL A 45 -6.50 3.17 1.97
CA VAL A 45 -6.54 3.86 3.27
C VAL A 45 -6.53 5.39 3.09
N LEU A 46 -5.64 5.92 2.26
CA LEU A 46 -5.59 7.36 1.96
C LEU A 46 -6.87 7.87 1.29
N LEU A 47 -7.47 7.06 0.41
CA LEU A 47 -8.74 7.40 -0.25
C LEU A 47 -9.91 7.44 0.75
N LEU A 48 -10.02 6.44 1.64
CA LEU A 48 -11.03 6.43 2.71
C LEU A 48 -10.84 7.57 3.71
N LEU A 49 -9.59 7.96 3.99
CA LEU A 49 -9.27 9.13 4.81
C LEU A 49 -9.67 10.43 4.10
N ALA A 50 -9.49 10.53 2.79
CA ALA A 50 -9.91 11.69 1.99
C ALA A 50 -11.42 11.92 2.10
N GLU A 51 -12.21 10.86 1.92
CA GLU A 51 -13.67 10.85 2.11
C GLU A 51 -14.04 11.15 3.56
N GLY A 52 -13.38 10.47 4.52
CA GLY A 52 -13.65 10.62 5.94
C GLY A 52 -13.39 12.03 6.48
N PHE A 53 -12.39 12.75 5.95
CA PHE A 53 -12.02 14.11 6.35
C PHE A 53 -12.57 15.20 5.41
N HIS A 54 -13.21 14.85 4.29
CA HIS A 54 -13.65 15.78 3.24
C HIS A 54 -12.53 16.74 2.81
N ARG A 55 -11.28 16.25 2.80
CA ARG A 55 -10.09 17.03 2.47
C ARG A 55 -9.48 16.53 1.17
N GLN A 56 -9.57 17.35 0.12
CA GLN A 56 -8.98 17.09 -1.21
C GLN A 56 -7.49 16.69 -1.22
N PRO A 57 -6.59 17.21 -0.36
CA PRO A 57 -5.16 16.89 -0.44
C PRO A 57 -4.81 15.40 -0.28
N PHE A 58 -5.69 14.60 0.33
CA PHE A 58 -5.43 13.17 0.53
C PHE A 58 -5.59 12.34 -0.76
N VAL A 59 -6.36 12.83 -1.73
CA VAL A 59 -6.53 12.16 -3.04
C VAL A 59 -5.24 12.25 -3.84
N ASP A 60 -4.60 13.42 -3.88
CA ASP A 60 -3.33 13.61 -4.59
C ASP A 60 -2.23 12.70 -4.01
N LEU A 61 -2.19 12.55 -2.68
CA LEU A 61 -1.27 11.64 -2.01
C LEU A 61 -1.56 10.17 -2.34
N ALA A 62 -2.83 9.77 -2.40
CA ALA A 62 -3.22 8.42 -2.78
C ALA A 62 -2.76 8.10 -4.21
N VAL A 63 -2.99 9.02 -5.15
CA VAL A 63 -2.59 8.85 -6.55
C VAL A 63 -1.07 8.77 -6.69
N ALA A 64 -0.33 9.66 -6.02
CA ALA A 64 1.13 9.64 -6.02
C ALA A 64 1.68 8.31 -5.46
N LEU A 65 1.11 7.83 -4.35
CA LEU A 65 1.53 6.58 -3.72
C LEU A 65 1.24 5.37 -4.61
N ALA A 66 0.09 5.32 -5.28
CA ALA A 66 -0.25 4.24 -6.21
C ALA A 66 0.74 4.15 -7.37
N VAL A 67 1.06 5.29 -8.00
CA VAL A 67 2.02 5.34 -9.11
C VAL A 67 3.41 4.94 -8.64
N MET A 68 3.85 5.46 -7.50
CA MET A 68 5.18 5.17 -6.96
C MET A 68 5.32 3.71 -6.52
N SER A 69 4.27 3.13 -5.91
CA SER A 69 4.25 1.72 -5.53
C SER A 69 4.34 0.82 -6.76
N PHE A 70 3.60 1.13 -7.83
CA PHE A 70 3.65 0.34 -9.06
C PHE A 70 5.03 0.40 -9.72
N ILE A 71 5.61 1.60 -9.86
CA ILE A 71 6.94 1.78 -10.45
C ILE A 71 8.01 1.07 -9.59
N GLY A 72 7.91 1.20 -8.26
CA GLY A 72 8.82 0.53 -7.33
C GLY A 72 8.79 -0.98 -7.46
N SER A 73 7.60 -1.59 -7.53
CA SER A 73 7.46 -3.04 -7.71
C SER A 73 8.06 -3.52 -9.04
N VAL A 74 7.81 -2.81 -10.15
CA VAL A 74 8.42 -3.17 -11.45
C VAL A 74 9.94 -3.03 -11.42
N ALA A 75 10.47 -1.97 -10.79
CA ALA A 75 11.91 -1.77 -10.64
C ALA A 75 12.56 -2.91 -9.84
N PHE A 76 11.92 -3.34 -8.74
CA PHE A 76 12.39 -4.47 -7.93
C PHE A 76 12.34 -5.80 -8.69
N ILE A 77 11.26 -6.08 -9.42
CA ILE A 77 11.16 -7.30 -10.25
C ILE A 77 12.29 -7.31 -11.29
N ARG A 78 12.53 -6.19 -11.98
CA ARG A 78 13.60 -6.07 -12.97
C ARG A 78 15.00 -6.24 -12.38
N PHE A 79 15.20 -5.79 -11.15
CA PHE A 79 16.46 -5.99 -10.44
C PHE A 79 16.64 -7.47 -10.08
N LEU A 80 15.59 -8.12 -9.57
CA LEU A 80 15.62 -9.54 -9.21
C LEU A 80 15.84 -10.45 -10.43
N GLU A 81 15.18 -10.15 -11.57
CA GLU A 81 15.42 -10.84 -12.86
C GLU A 81 16.86 -10.70 -13.38
N ARG A 82 17.59 -9.68 -12.94
CA ARG A 82 18.97 -9.43 -13.38
C ARG A 82 20.01 -10.16 -12.54
N GLU A 83 19.68 -10.47 -11.28
CA GLU A 83 20.59 -11.13 -10.34
C GLU A 83 20.34 -12.65 -10.21
N LEU A 84 19.17 -13.15 -10.66
CA LEU A 84 18.84 -14.58 -10.81
C LEU A 84 19.25 -15.13 -12.19
#